data_AF-A0A2C5X0S1-F1
#
_entry.id   AF-A0A2C5X0S1-F1
#
_cell.length_a   1.000
_cell.length_b   1.000
_cell.length_c   1.000
_cell.angle_alpha   90.00
_cell.angle_beta   90.00
_cell.angle_gamma   90.00
#
_symmetry.space_group_name_H-M   'P 1'
#
loop_
_entity.id
_entity.type
_entity.pdbx_description
1 polymer ?
#
loop_
_entity_poly.entity_id
_entity_poly.type
_entity_poly.pdbx_seq_one_letter_code
_entity_poly.pdbx_strand_id
1 'polypeptide(L)'
;MASKANARAAANAAAAQQLDEKQIQDGLNHLQFLLTKLVYLRSSLSDVVSTVAVSGSTTQETLQAIETTAGTVDSQVKELQALMKGDKTKAVFELAVVSQKKDPLGLKPWNPMKHPGYYLQSTEES
;
A
#
# COMPACT_ATOMS: atom_id res chain seq x y z
N MET A 1 30.93 11.18 37.71
CA MET A 1 30.24 11.84 36.57
C MET A 1 29.86 10.89 35.42
N ALA A 2 30.27 9.60 35.41
CA ALA A 2 29.98 8.65 34.32
C ALA A 2 28.50 8.21 34.19
N SER A 3 27.74 8.19 35.29
CA SER A 3 26.34 7.71 35.30
C SER A 3 25.38 8.59 34.48
N LYS A 4 25.55 9.93 34.51
CA LYS A 4 24.72 10.86 33.72
C LYS A 4 24.97 10.81 32.21
N ALA A 5 26.21 10.51 31.79
CA ALA A 5 26.55 10.38 30.38
C ALA A 5 25.93 9.11 29.77
N ASN A 6 25.91 8.01 30.53
CA ASN A 6 25.31 6.75 30.09
C ASN A 6 23.77 6.82 30.01
N ALA A 7 23.13 7.51 30.96
CA ALA A 7 21.68 7.75 30.93
C ALA A 7 21.23 8.59 29.73
N ARG A 8 22.05 9.58 29.32
CA ARG A 8 21.77 10.43 28.16
C ARG A 8 21.94 9.67 26.84
N ALA A 9 22.91 8.76 26.76
CA ALA A 9 23.10 7.90 25.60
C ALA A 9 21.93 6.91 25.41
N ALA A 10 21.44 6.31 26.51
CA ALA A 10 20.29 5.42 26.48
C ALA A 10 18.98 6.14 26.07
N ALA A 11 18.77 7.37 26.58
CA ALA A 11 17.62 8.18 26.19
C ALA A 11 17.65 8.57 24.70
N ASN A 12 18.84 8.90 24.18
CA ASN A 12 19.01 9.20 22.75
C ASN A 12 18.78 7.97 21.87
N ALA A 13 19.21 6.78 22.31
CA ALA A 13 18.97 5.53 21.59
C ALA A 13 17.47 5.17 21.57
N ALA A 14 16.76 5.33 22.68
CA ALA A 14 15.32 5.12 22.75
C ALA A 14 14.54 6.11 21.87
N ALA A 15 14.93 7.38 21.88
CA ALA A 15 14.34 8.40 21.00
C ALA A 15 14.61 8.11 19.51
N ALA A 16 15.81 7.62 19.17
CA ALA A 16 16.15 7.22 17.81
C ALA A 16 15.31 6.00 17.35
N GLN A 17 15.09 5.02 18.23
CA GLN A 17 14.22 3.87 17.94
C GLN A 17 12.76 4.28 17.75
N GLN A 18 12.23 5.20 18.57
CA GLN A 18 10.85 5.69 18.40
C GLN A 18 10.67 6.49 17.11
N LEU A 19 11.69 7.22 16.68
CA LEU A 19 11.68 7.96 15.41
C LEU A 19 11.69 6.99 14.22
N ASP A 20 12.47 5.91 14.31
CA ASP A 20 12.52 4.82 13.32
C ASP A 20 11.17 4.11 13.20
N GLU A 21 10.53 3.76 14.33
CA GLU A 21 9.21 3.12 14.35
C GLU A 21 8.13 3.99 13.71
N LYS A 22 8.13 5.30 14.00
CA LYS A 22 7.18 6.23 13.39
C LYS A 22 7.38 6.34 11.88
N GLN A 23 8.62 6.38 11.41
CA GLN A 23 8.94 6.42 9.98
C GLN A 23 8.51 5.14 9.26
N ILE A 24 8.68 3.99 9.92
CA ILE A 24 8.21 2.69 9.42
C ILE A 24 6.67 2.69 9.32
N GLN A 25 5.96 3.13 10.37
CA GLN A 25 4.50 3.20 10.36
C GLN A 25 3.97 4.14 9.27
N ASP A 26 4.59 5.31 9.09
CA ASP A 26 4.23 6.26 8.05
C ASP A 26 4.47 5.68 6.64
N GLY A 27 5.53 4.89 6.48
CA GLY A 27 5.82 4.14 5.26
C GLY A 27 4.79 3.04 4.98
N LEU A 28 4.41 2.27 5.99
CA LEU A 28 3.37 1.23 5.89
C LEU A 28 2.01 1.83 5.50
N ASN A 29 1.62 2.93 6.14
CA ASN A 29 0.39 3.64 5.81
C ASN A 29 0.40 4.12 4.35
N HIS A 30 1.55 4.60 3.87
CA HIS A 30 1.71 5.04 2.47
C HIS A 30 1.64 3.87 1.49
N LEU A 31 2.25 2.73 1.81
CA LEU A 31 2.15 1.51 0.99
C LEU A 31 0.72 0.98 0.95
N GLN A 32 0.01 1.00 2.08
CA GLN A 32 -1.40 0.60 2.14
C GLN A 32 -2.27 1.51 1.25
N PHE A 33 -2.01 2.82 1.27
CA PHE A 33 -2.70 3.76 0.39
C PHE A 33 -2.46 3.45 -1.10
N LEU A 34 -1.22 3.17 -1.51
CA LEU A 34 -0.89 2.77 -2.89
C LEU A 34 -1.57 1.45 -3.27
N LEU A 35 -1.61 0.48 -2.36
CA LEU A 35 -2.29 -0.80 -2.58
C LEU A 35 -3.79 -0.59 -2.81
N THR A 36 -4.44 0.25 -2.00
CA THR A 36 -5.86 0.59 -2.18
C THR A 36 -6.11 1.21 -3.55
N LYS A 37 -5.25 2.12 -4.03
CA LYS A 37 -5.35 2.70 -5.37
C LYS A 37 -5.23 1.64 -6.48
N LEU A 38 -4.33 0.67 -6.33
CA LEU A 38 -4.21 -0.46 -7.26
C LEU A 38 -5.47 -1.36 -7.27
N VAL A 39 -6.06 -1.61 -6.10
CA VAL A 39 -7.30 -2.39 -6.00
C VAL A 39 -8.44 -1.67 -6.73
N TYR A 40 -8.60 -0.36 -6.53
CA TYR A 40 -9.62 0.41 -7.26
C TYR A 40 -9.43 0.35 -8.78
N LEU A 41 -8.19 0.49 -9.26
CA LEU A 41 -7.88 0.36 -10.69
C LEU A 41 -8.30 -1.00 -11.25
N ARG A 42 -8.02 -2.09 -10.51
CA ARG A 42 -8.44 -3.44 -10.88
C ARG A 42 -9.97 -3.58 -10.88
N SER A 43 -10.65 -3.04 -9.88
CA SER A 43 -12.12 -3.09 -9.80
C SER A 43 -12.76 -2.35 -10.95
N SER A 44 -12.29 -1.13 -11.27
CA SER A 44 -12.80 -0.36 -12.42
C SER A 44 -12.62 -1.11 -13.74
N LEU A 45 -11.52 -1.84 -13.95
CA LEU A 45 -11.35 -2.70 -15.12
C LEU A 45 -12.32 -3.90 -15.12
N SER A 46 -12.57 -4.51 -13.95
CA SER A 46 -13.52 -5.62 -13.81
C SER A 46 -14.95 -5.19 -14.11
N ASP A 47 -15.33 -3.96 -13.78
CA ASP A 47 -16.66 -3.40 -14.05
C ASP A 47 -16.93 -3.22 -15.56
N VAL A 48 -15.89 -3.01 -16.38
CA VAL A 48 -16.02 -3.01 -17.85
C VAL A 48 -16.37 -4.40 -18.36
N VAL A 49 -15.66 -5.42 -17.86
CA VAL A 49 -15.86 -6.79 -18.31
C VAL A 49 -17.26 -7.26 -17.94
N SER A 50 -17.76 -6.88 -16.76
CA SER A 50 -19.11 -7.22 -16.32
C SER A 50 -20.19 -6.50 -17.12
N THR A 51 -20.03 -5.20 -17.43
CA THR A 51 -20.99 -4.44 -18.25
C THR A 51 -21.12 -4.98 -19.67
N VAL A 52 -20.01 -5.44 -20.28
CA VAL A 52 -20.02 -6.12 -21.59
C VAL A 52 -20.66 -7.51 -21.52
N ALA A 53 -20.56 -8.19 -20.37
CA ALA A 53 -21.13 -9.52 -20.16
C ALA A 53 -22.64 -9.52 -19.87
N VAL A 54 -23.28 -8.35 -19.68
CA VAL A 54 -24.73 -8.25 -19.45
C VAL A 54 -25.48 -8.56 -20.75
N SER A 55 -26.05 -9.77 -20.81
CA SER A 55 -27.00 -10.19 -21.83
C SER A 55 -28.17 -9.21 -21.93
N GLY A 56 -28.27 -8.46 -23.04
CA GLY A 56 -29.41 -7.57 -23.33
C GLY A 56 -29.09 -6.07 -23.40
N SER A 57 -27.85 -5.67 -23.17
CA SER A 57 -27.41 -4.27 -23.39
C SER A 57 -27.32 -3.93 -24.89
N THR A 58 -27.70 -2.71 -25.26
CA THR A 58 -27.55 -2.23 -26.63
C THR A 58 -26.07 -1.92 -26.93
N THR A 59 -25.68 -1.97 -28.21
CA THR A 59 -24.31 -1.65 -28.64
C THR A 59 -23.89 -0.23 -28.23
N GLN A 60 -24.84 0.71 -28.16
CA GLN A 60 -24.55 2.08 -27.78
C GLN A 60 -24.33 2.24 -26.26
N GLU A 61 -25.09 1.51 -25.44
CA GLU A 61 -24.92 1.49 -23.98
C GLU A 61 -23.59 0.84 -23.59
N THR A 62 -23.21 -0.25 -24.25
CA THR A 62 -21.92 -0.91 -24.03
C THR A 62 -20.74 -0.03 -24.43
N LEU A 63 -20.81 0.64 -25.59
CA LEU A 63 -19.77 1.58 -26.01
C LEU A 63 -19.63 2.76 -25.02
N GLN A 64 -20.75 3.34 -24.57
CA GLN A 64 -20.73 4.43 -23.60
C GLN A 64 -20.15 4.00 -22.24
N ALA A 65 -20.45 2.78 -21.78
CA ALA A 65 -19.87 2.22 -20.56
C ALA A 65 -18.35 2.00 -20.70
N ILE A 66 -17.90 1.55 -21.87
CA ILE A 66 -16.48 1.38 -22.18
C ILE A 66 -15.77 2.73 -22.18
N GLU A 67 -16.30 3.75 -22.86
CA GLU A 67 -15.72 5.09 -22.92
C GLU A 67 -15.59 5.73 -21.53
N THR A 68 -16.66 5.65 -20.74
CA THR A 68 -16.69 6.19 -19.38
C THR A 68 -15.65 5.51 -18.49
N THR A 69 -15.56 4.19 -18.58
CA THR A 69 -14.60 3.45 -17.75
C THR A 69 -13.17 3.63 -18.24
N ALA A 70 -12.95 3.74 -19.56
CA ALA A 70 -11.64 4.04 -20.11
C ALA A 70 -11.11 5.40 -19.61
N GLY A 71 -11.96 6.43 -19.57
CA GLY A 71 -11.61 7.73 -18.98
C GLY A 71 -11.30 7.65 -17.48
N THR A 72 -12.07 6.83 -16.75
CA THR A 72 -11.85 6.61 -15.31
C THR A 72 -10.52 5.89 -15.05
N VAL A 73 -10.24 4.84 -15.81
CA VAL A 73 -8.99 4.06 -15.73
C VAL A 73 -7.79 4.93 -16.10
N ASP A 74 -7.86 5.71 -17.18
CA ASP A 74 -6.77 6.62 -17.58
C ASP A 74 -6.44 7.63 -16.47
N SER A 75 -7.47 8.22 -15.84
CA SER A 75 -7.31 9.12 -14.71
C SER A 75 -6.65 8.44 -13.51
N GLN A 76 -7.13 7.24 -13.12
CA GLN A 76 -6.58 6.46 -12.03
C GLN A 76 -5.12 6.03 -12.28
N VAL A 77 -4.78 5.66 -13.52
CA VAL A 77 -3.40 5.33 -13.93
C VAL A 77 -2.51 6.55 -13.80
N LYS A 78 -2.95 7.73 -14.27
CA LYS A 78 -2.19 8.99 -14.15
C LYS A 78 -1.97 9.37 -12.69
N GLU A 79 -3.01 9.26 -11.86
CA GLU A 79 -2.92 9.51 -10.41
C GLU A 79 -1.90 8.57 -9.76
N LEU A 80 -2.00 7.26 -10.03
CA LEU A 80 -1.09 6.27 -9.48
C LEU A 80 0.36 6.51 -9.95
N GLN A 81 0.57 6.82 -11.23
CA GLN A 81 1.90 7.14 -11.75
C GLN A 81 2.48 8.39 -11.09
N ALA A 82 1.67 9.41 -10.83
CA ALA A 82 2.11 10.62 -10.12
C ALA A 82 2.50 10.28 -8.67
N LEU A 83 1.69 9.49 -7.97
CA LEU A 83 1.98 9.02 -6.62
C LEU A 83 3.27 8.18 -6.57
N MET A 84 3.46 7.28 -7.54
CA MET A 84 4.66 6.44 -7.65
C MET A 84 5.94 7.25 -7.90
N LYS A 85 5.84 8.36 -8.63
CA LYS A 85 6.96 9.27 -8.91
C LYS A 85 7.23 10.27 -7.77
N GLY A 86 6.31 10.37 -6.80
CA GLY A 86 6.41 11.29 -5.68
C GLY A 86 7.55 10.94 -4.72
N ASP A 87 8.13 11.97 -4.09
CA ASP A 87 9.31 11.82 -3.23
C ASP A 87 9.03 10.97 -2.00
N LYS A 88 7.81 11.01 -1.48
CA LYS A 88 7.38 10.13 -0.37
C LYS A 88 7.46 8.66 -0.75
N THR A 89 7.05 8.30 -1.97
CA THR A 89 7.11 6.91 -2.44
C THR A 89 8.54 6.45 -2.63
N LYS A 90 9.40 7.31 -3.20
CA LYS A 90 10.84 7.03 -3.31
C LYS A 90 11.49 6.81 -1.94
N ALA A 91 11.22 7.70 -0.98
CA ALA A 91 11.78 7.60 0.37
C ALA A 91 11.36 6.30 1.07
N VAL A 92 10.11 5.87 0.92
CA VAL A 92 9.62 4.60 1.50
C VAL A 92 10.30 3.40 0.86
N PHE A 93 10.46 3.36 -0.47
CA PHE A 93 11.16 2.26 -1.14
C PHE A 93 12.65 2.24 -0.83
N GLU A 94 13.30 3.41 -0.75
CA GLU A 94 14.69 3.51 -0.32
C GLU A 94 14.89 3.03 1.12
N LEU A 95 13.99 3.42 2.04
CA LEU A 95 14.01 2.94 3.42
C LEU A 95 13.88 1.41 3.47
N ALA A 96 12.99 0.82 2.68
CA ALA A 96 12.84 -0.63 2.58
C ALA A 96 14.12 -1.32 2.05
N VAL A 97 14.76 -0.76 1.02
CA VAL A 97 16.03 -1.27 0.47
C VAL A 97 17.16 -1.17 1.50
N VAL A 98 17.25 -0.05 2.23
CA VAL A 98 18.25 0.13 3.29
C VAL A 98 18.01 -0.84 4.44
N SER A 99 16.75 -1.04 4.84
CA SER A 99 16.37 -2.01 5.88
C SER A 99 16.75 -3.44 5.47
N GLN A 100 16.42 -3.85 4.24
CA GLN A 100 16.80 -5.16 3.71
C GLN A 100 18.32 -5.37 3.66
N LYS A 101 19.11 -4.33 3.35
CA LYS A 101 20.58 -4.41 3.37
C LYS A 101 21.15 -4.52 4.78
N LYS A 102 20.50 -3.90 5.77
CA LYS A 102 20.92 -3.95 7.18
C LYS A 102 20.61 -5.30 7.83
N ASP A 103 19.50 -5.94 7.45
CA ASP A 103 19.14 -7.29 7.91
C ASP A 103 18.62 -8.16 6.75
N PRO A 104 19.53 -8.77 5.97
CA PRO A 104 19.18 -9.55 4.79
C PRO A 104 18.54 -10.91 5.12
N LEU A 105 18.63 -11.39 6.37
CA LEU A 105 18.13 -12.69 6.81
C LEU A 105 16.93 -12.60 7.77
N GLY A 106 16.62 -11.42 8.31
CA GLY A 106 15.54 -11.21 9.28
C GLY A 106 14.16 -10.94 8.69
N LEU A 107 14.04 -10.61 7.39
CA LEU A 107 12.75 -10.50 6.72
C LEU A 107 12.22 -11.91 6.42
N LYS A 108 11.63 -12.56 7.42
CA LYS A 108 10.76 -13.71 7.18
C LYS A 108 9.65 -13.27 6.21
N PRO A 109 9.38 -14.01 5.13
CA PRO A 109 8.28 -13.69 4.23
C PRO A 109 7.00 -13.52 5.06
N TRP A 110 6.27 -12.44 4.80
CA TRP A 110 5.01 -12.16 5.47
C TRP A 110 4.12 -13.40 5.33
N ASN A 111 3.71 -13.99 6.45
CA ASN A 111 2.72 -15.07 6.45
C ASN A 111 1.38 -14.48 6.90
N PRO A 112 0.41 -14.32 5.97
CA PRO A 112 -0.90 -13.77 6.29
C PRO A 112 -1.58 -14.52 7.43
N MET A 113 -1.44 -15.84 7.49
CA MET A 113 -2.04 -16.70 8.53
C MET A 113 -1.53 -16.42 9.94
N LYS A 114 -0.38 -15.75 10.08
CA LYS A 114 0.18 -15.36 11.39
C LYS A 114 -0.25 -13.96 11.84
N HIS A 115 -0.94 -13.21 10.99
CA HIS A 115 -1.45 -11.90 11.36
C HIS A 115 -2.67 -12.05 12.27
N PRO A 116 -2.73 -11.36 13.43
CA PRO A 116 -3.83 -11.52 14.39
C PRO A 116 -5.21 -11.15 13.82
N GLY A 117 -5.27 -10.37 12.73
CA GLY A 117 -6.51 -10.07 12.00
C GLY A 117 -6.87 -10.99 10.84
N TYR A 118 -6.07 -12.02 10.53
CA TYR A 118 -6.30 -12.89 9.37
C TYR A 118 -7.63 -13.65 9.44
N TYR A 119 -8.01 -14.11 10.63
CA TYR A 119 -9.26 -14.84 10.84
C TYR A 119 -10.48 -13.93 11.03
N LEU A 120 -10.29 -12.62 11.16
CA LEU A 120 -11.40 -11.68 11.38
C LEU A 120 -12.17 -11.36 10.09
N GLN A 121 -11.61 -11.61 8.90
CA GLN A 121 -12.33 -11.43 7.64
C GLN A 121 -13.10 -12.67 7.18
N SER A 122 -12.88 -13.83 7.80
CA SER A 122 -13.52 -15.10 7.39
C SER A 122 -14.82 -15.42 8.11
N THR A 123 -15.29 -14.59 9.05
CA THR A 123 -16.48 -14.86 9.86
C THR A 123 -17.68 -13.95 9.58
N GLU A 124 -17.59 -13.02 8.63
CA GLU A 124 -18.74 -12.19 8.21
C GLU A 124 -19.44 -12.67 6.93
N GLU A 125 -18.95 -13.76 6.31
CA GLU A 125 -19.62 -14.44 5.20
C GLU A 125 -20.02 -15.88 5.61
N SER A 126 -21.09 -16.01 6.39
CA SER A 126 -21.87 -17.26 6.53
C SER A 126 -23.30 -16.95 6.92
#